data_AF-A0A1C5H2X1-F1
#
_entry.id   AF-A0A1C5H2X1-F1
#
_cell.length_a   1.000
_cell.length_b   1.000
_cell.length_c   1.000
_cell.angle_alpha   90.00
_cell.angle_beta   90.00
_cell.angle_gamma   90.00
#
_symmetry.space_group_name_H-M   'P 1'
#
loop_
_entity.id
_entity.type
_entity.pdbx_description
1 polymer ?
#
loop_
_entity_poly.entity_id
_entity_poly.type
_entity_poly.pdbx_seq_one_letter_code
_entity_poly.pdbx_strand_id
1 'polypeptide(L)'
;MTSASAIRDVASVVIGANAVLMEDKVTYKAALTEDAAWADLPILGEDVRKHSDAAYFAARGFGQVITMALCLDDCPAEAGALQVWPGSHERPARHQPTANQGPVVTDEDAPDEQAVTLEASAGTLLTWDAALVHASGPNRTDRPRRLLVLGYTASNA
;
A
#
# COMPACT_ATOMS: atom_id res chain seq x y z
N MET A 1 -0.17 -23.10 -18.77
CA MET A 1 0.22 -21.82 -18.14
C MET A 1 0.21 -22.04 -16.64
N THR A 2 1.36 -21.92 -15.97
CA THR A 2 1.41 -22.01 -14.52
C THR A 2 0.95 -20.68 -13.92
N SER A 3 0.09 -20.76 -12.89
CA SER A 3 -0.59 -19.64 -12.20
C SER A 3 0.32 -18.45 -11.80
N ALA A 4 1.63 -18.64 -11.72
CA ALA A 4 2.59 -17.60 -11.35
C ALA A 4 2.81 -16.52 -12.44
N SER A 5 2.43 -16.77 -13.70
CA SER A 5 2.62 -15.77 -14.76
C SER A 5 1.57 -14.66 -14.74
N ALA A 6 0.34 -14.95 -14.32
CA ALA A 6 -0.81 -14.09 -14.55
C ALA A 6 -0.68 -12.69 -13.91
N ILE A 7 -0.18 -12.60 -12.66
CA ILE A 7 0.00 -11.30 -11.99
C ILE A 7 1.08 -10.47 -12.69
N ARG A 8 2.20 -11.09 -13.07
CA ARG A 8 3.26 -10.40 -13.83
C ARG A 8 2.79 -9.97 -15.22
N ASP A 9 1.93 -10.77 -15.86
CA ASP A 9 1.34 -10.43 -17.16
C ASP A 9 0.46 -9.17 -17.02
N VAL A 10 -0.36 -9.08 -15.96
CA VAL A 10 -1.13 -7.86 -15.63
C VAL A 10 -0.18 -6.69 -15.33
N ALA A 11 0.86 -6.89 -14.53
CA ALA A 11 1.85 -5.85 -14.24
C ALA A 11 2.49 -5.31 -15.52
N SER A 12 2.79 -6.20 -16.49
CA SER A 12 3.39 -5.81 -17.76
C SER A 12 2.44 -4.97 -18.62
N VAL A 13 1.13 -5.27 -18.58
CA VAL A 13 0.10 -4.46 -19.23
C VAL A 13 -0.03 -3.09 -18.58
N VAL A 14 -0.04 -3.02 -17.25
CA VAL A 14 -0.16 -1.76 -16.49
C VAL A 14 1.06 -0.86 -16.71
N ILE A 15 2.27 -1.43 -16.69
CA ILE A 15 3.53 -0.71 -16.92
C ILE A 15 3.71 -0.34 -18.40
N GLY A 16 3.11 -1.11 -19.32
CA GLY A 16 3.33 -0.96 -20.77
C GLY A 16 4.69 -1.50 -21.25
N ALA A 17 5.35 -2.33 -20.44
CA ALA A 17 6.62 -2.98 -20.75
C ALA A 17 6.73 -4.32 -20.00
N ASN A 18 7.77 -5.11 -20.28
CA ASN A 18 8.00 -6.34 -19.51
C ASN A 18 8.24 -6.02 -18.03
N ALA A 19 7.39 -6.56 -17.16
CA ALA A 19 7.49 -6.35 -15.72
C ALA A 19 8.49 -7.32 -15.05
N VAL A 20 9.35 -6.77 -14.20
CA VAL A 20 10.29 -7.50 -13.35
C VAL A 20 9.85 -7.31 -11.89
N LEU A 21 9.71 -8.43 -11.18
CA LEU A 21 9.42 -8.42 -9.75
C LEU A 21 10.66 -7.94 -9.00
N MET A 22 10.53 -6.90 -8.18
CA MET A 22 11.63 -6.34 -7.38
C MET A 22 11.50 -6.65 -5.88
N GLU A 23 10.28 -6.80 -5.41
CA GLU A 23 9.96 -7.02 -3.99
C GLU A 23 8.67 -7.80 -3.87
N ASP A 24 8.64 -8.73 -2.92
CA ASP A 24 7.45 -9.42 -2.46
C ASP A 24 7.39 -9.43 -0.92
N LYS A 25 6.19 -9.22 -0.39
CA LYS A 25 5.94 -9.30 1.06
C LYS A 25 4.52 -9.73 1.33
N VAL A 26 4.33 -10.41 2.45
CA VAL A 26 3.00 -10.63 3.02
C VAL A 26 2.81 -9.63 4.15
N THR A 27 1.80 -8.79 4.04
CA THR A 27 1.39 -7.90 5.12
C THR A 27 0.25 -8.55 5.90
N TYR A 28 0.22 -8.31 7.20
CA TYR A 28 -0.72 -8.92 8.13
C TYR A 28 -1.17 -7.85 9.13
N LYS A 29 -2.48 -7.63 9.26
CA LYS A 29 -3.06 -6.88 10.38
C LYS A 29 -3.85 -7.83 11.27
N ALA A 30 -3.51 -7.86 12.56
CA ALA A 30 -4.12 -8.79 13.49
C ALA A 30 -5.52 -8.28 13.88
N ALA A 31 -6.42 -9.20 14.19
CA ALA A 31 -7.58 -8.84 15.00
C ALA A 31 -7.09 -8.70 16.44
N LEU A 32 -6.89 -7.47 16.90
CA LEU A 32 -6.53 -7.23 18.30
C LEU A 32 -7.83 -7.18 19.10
N THR A 33 -8.01 -8.15 20.00
CA THR A 33 -9.17 -8.25 20.89
C THR A 33 -9.02 -7.43 22.16
N GLU A 34 -7.86 -6.80 22.36
CA GLU A 34 -7.54 -5.95 23.50
C GLU A 34 -6.98 -4.63 22.99
N ASP A 35 -7.29 -3.53 23.69
CA ASP A 35 -6.61 -2.25 23.50
C ASP A 35 -5.15 -2.42 23.93
N ALA A 36 -4.31 -2.88 23.00
CA ALA A 36 -2.88 -2.93 23.24
C ALA A 36 -2.41 -1.52 23.60
N ALA A 37 -1.59 -1.37 24.65
CA ALA A 37 -0.98 -0.10 25.03
C ALA A 37 0.15 0.31 24.04
N TRP A 38 -0.15 0.29 22.74
CA TRP A 38 0.78 0.55 21.64
C TRP A 38 1.30 2.00 21.66
N ALA A 39 0.61 2.91 22.34
CA ALA A 39 1.01 4.30 22.48
C ALA A 39 2.39 4.46 23.16
N ASP A 40 2.78 3.50 24.01
CA ASP A 40 4.04 3.53 24.76
C ASP A 40 5.16 2.68 24.13
N LEU A 41 4.86 1.93 23.06
CA LEU A 41 5.86 1.13 22.35
C LEU A 41 6.52 1.98 21.25
N PRO A 42 7.86 1.90 21.09
CA PRO A 42 8.60 2.75 20.15
C PRO A 42 8.31 2.44 18.67
N ILE A 43 7.62 1.33 18.36
CA ILE A 43 7.35 0.86 17.00
C ILE A 43 5.84 0.59 16.84
N LEU A 44 5.18 1.62 16.31
CA LEU A 44 4.00 1.63 15.43
C LEU A 44 2.75 0.82 15.82
N GLY A 45 1.64 1.55 16.00
CA GLY A 45 0.29 1.01 15.92
C GLY A 45 -0.02 0.40 14.55
N GLU A 46 -1.19 -0.23 14.43
CA GLU A 46 -1.56 -0.94 13.19
C GLU A 46 -1.88 0.00 12.01
N ASP A 47 -2.05 1.30 12.24
CA ASP A 47 -2.32 2.28 11.19
C ASP A 47 -1.07 2.55 10.34
N VAL A 48 -1.27 2.59 9.03
CA VAL A 48 -0.28 3.10 8.09
C VAL A 48 -0.75 4.48 7.67
N ARG A 49 -0.06 5.52 8.12
CA ARG A 49 -0.39 6.91 7.80
C ARG A 49 -0.17 7.22 6.31
N LYS A 50 -0.70 8.37 5.87
CA LYS A 50 -0.61 8.85 4.48
C LYS A 50 0.85 8.90 4.03
N HIS A 51 1.19 8.14 3.00
CA HIS A 51 2.54 8.10 2.43
C HIS A 51 2.49 7.76 0.95
N SER A 52 3.63 7.87 0.29
CA SER A 52 3.90 7.30 -1.03
C SER A 52 5.19 6.48 -0.96
N ASP A 53 5.30 5.45 -1.79
CA ASP A 53 6.48 4.57 -1.83
C ASP A 53 7.55 5.08 -2.80
N ALA A 54 7.25 6.10 -3.62
CA ALA A 54 8.13 6.57 -4.68
C ALA A 54 9.53 6.95 -4.17
N ALA A 55 9.63 7.69 -3.05
CA ALA A 55 10.93 8.07 -2.48
C ALA A 55 11.71 6.85 -1.95
N TYR A 56 11.00 5.87 -1.39
CA TYR A 56 11.59 4.62 -0.92
C TYR A 56 12.20 3.82 -2.08
N PHE A 57 11.48 3.69 -3.19
CA PHE A 57 11.96 2.98 -4.37
C PHE A 57 13.06 3.75 -5.12
N ALA A 58 12.94 5.07 -5.24
CA ALA A 58 13.96 5.92 -5.86
C ALA A 58 15.31 5.82 -5.12
N ALA A 59 15.29 5.78 -3.78
CA ALA A 59 16.50 5.59 -2.96
C ALA A 59 17.18 4.22 -3.20
N ARG A 60 16.44 3.24 -3.73
CA ARG A 60 16.93 1.90 -4.11
C ARG A 60 17.29 1.78 -5.58
N GLY A 61 17.24 2.88 -6.34
CA GLY A 61 17.59 2.92 -7.77
C GLY A 61 16.46 2.56 -8.72
N PHE A 62 15.20 2.52 -8.26
CA PHE A 62 14.05 2.24 -9.11
C PHE A 62 13.31 3.54 -9.48
N GLY A 63 13.12 3.79 -10.78
CA GLY A 63 12.43 4.98 -11.27
C GLY A 63 10.91 4.90 -11.18
N GLN A 64 10.30 3.95 -11.90
CA GLN A 64 8.86 3.72 -11.88
C GLN A 64 8.56 2.34 -11.29
N VAL A 65 7.64 2.31 -10.32
CA VAL A 65 7.22 1.11 -9.62
C VAL A 65 5.70 1.07 -9.54
N ILE A 66 5.12 -0.07 -9.92
CA ILE A 66 3.72 -0.39 -9.66
C ILE A 66 3.66 -1.41 -8.54
N THR A 67 2.89 -1.09 -7.51
CA THR A 67 2.56 -2.02 -6.44
C THR A 67 1.27 -2.75 -6.80
N MET A 68 1.28 -4.07 -6.63
CA MET A 68 0.11 -4.92 -6.78
C MET A 68 -0.12 -5.68 -5.47
N ALA A 69 -1.30 -5.54 -4.87
CA ALA A 69 -1.68 -6.24 -3.64
C ALA A 69 -2.86 -7.17 -3.89
N LEU A 70 -2.61 -8.49 -3.72
CA LEU A 70 -3.66 -9.49 -3.74
C LEU A 70 -4.27 -9.61 -2.34
N CYS A 71 -5.56 -9.31 -2.23
CA CYS A 71 -6.34 -9.53 -1.02
C CYS A 71 -6.49 -11.03 -0.77
N LEU A 72 -5.89 -11.56 0.31
CA LEU A 72 -6.02 -12.97 0.67
C LEU A 72 -7.24 -13.24 1.56
N ASP A 73 -7.77 -12.19 2.16
CA ASP A 73 -8.98 -12.16 2.99
C ASP A 73 -9.92 -11.07 2.48
N ASP A 74 -11.19 -11.13 2.87
CA ASP A 74 -12.11 -10.00 2.68
C ASP A 74 -11.60 -8.78 3.46
N CYS A 75 -11.68 -7.62 2.83
CA CYS A 75 -11.08 -6.38 3.27
C CYS A 75 -12.13 -5.25 3.24
N PRO A 76 -13.16 -5.31 4.11
CA PRO A 76 -14.09 -4.19 4.30
C PRO A 76 -13.38 -3.01 4.97
N ALA A 77 -14.05 -1.86 5.04
CA ALA A 77 -13.45 -0.63 5.57
C ALA A 77 -12.90 -0.80 7.01
N GLU A 78 -13.66 -1.47 7.88
CA GLU A 78 -13.30 -1.75 9.28
C GLU A 78 -12.14 -2.73 9.45
N ALA A 79 -11.85 -3.55 8.43
CA ALA A 79 -10.65 -4.38 8.42
C ALA A 79 -9.39 -3.55 8.15
N GLY A 80 -9.55 -2.23 7.93
CA GLY A 80 -8.52 -1.25 7.63
C GLY A 80 -8.14 -1.23 6.14
N ALA A 81 -9.13 -1.31 5.27
CA ALA A 81 -8.96 -1.26 3.82
C ALA A 81 -8.06 -0.11 3.36
N LEU A 82 -7.43 -0.28 2.20
CA LEU A 82 -6.56 0.73 1.63
C LEU A 82 -7.38 1.99 1.35
N GLN A 83 -6.90 3.13 1.83
CA GLN A 83 -7.38 4.44 1.45
C GLN A 83 -6.41 5.04 0.45
N VAL A 84 -6.93 5.57 -0.65
CA VAL A 84 -6.13 6.18 -1.71
C VAL A 84 -6.61 7.59 -2.00
N TRP A 85 -5.71 8.43 -2.52
CA TRP A 85 -6.04 9.77 -3.02
C TRP A 85 -5.92 9.79 -4.54
N PRO A 86 -7.04 9.62 -5.29
CA PRO A 86 -7.00 9.54 -6.74
C PRO A 86 -6.29 10.73 -7.38
N GLY A 87 -5.43 10.47 -8.37
CA GLY A 87 -4.66 11.50 -9.08
C GLY A 87 -3.46 12.08 -8.30
N SER A 88 -3.25 11.72 -7.03
CA SER A 88 -2.14 12.30 -6.25
C SER A 88 -0.76 11.90 -6.80
N HIS A 89 -0.66 10.79 -7.52
CA HIS A 89 0.57 10.30 -8.16
C HIS A 89 1.05 11.18 -9.32
N GLU A 90 0.21 12.08 -9.84
CA GLU A 90 0.56 12.99 -10.95
C GLU A 90 1.40 14.18 -10.49
N ARG A 91 1.56 14.38 -9.18
CA ARG A 91 2.33 15.51 -8.61
C ARG A 91 3.08 15.08 -7.34
N PRO A 92 4.24 15.68 -7.05
CA PRO A 92 4.92 15.44 -5.78
C PRO A 92 4.06 15.87 -4.59
N ALA A 93 3.99 15.04 -3.56
CA ALA A 93 3.38 15.36 -2.28
C ALA A 93 4.45 15.72 -1.23
N ARG A 94 4.21 16.77 -0.44
CA ARG A 94 5.08 17.15 0.67
C ARG A 94 4.93 16.15 1.80
N HIS A 95 6.06 15.78 2.40
CA HIS A 95 6.11 14.90 3.54
C HIS A 95 6.66 15.65 4.76
N GLN A 96 6.05 15.42 5.92
CA GLN A 96 6.52 15.92 7.21
C GLN A 96 7.18 14.78 8.00
N PRO A 97 8.35 15.01 8.63
CA PRO A 97 8.97 14.02 9.48
C PRO A 97 8.10 13.77 10.71
N THR A 98 8.13 12.54 11.24
CA THR A 98 7.49 12.19 12.50
C THR A 98 8.51 11.60 13.46
N ALA A 99 8.23 11.62 14.77
CA ALA A 99 9.19 11.20 15.78
C ALA A 99 9.47 9.69 15.75
N ASN A 100 8.42 8.88 15.56
CA ASN A 100 8.47 7.41 15.71
C ASN A 100 7.92 6.66 14.48
N GLN A 101 7.65 7.35 13.37
CA GLN A 101 7.16 6.74 12.12
C GLN A 101 7.91 7.31 10.91
N GLY A 102 7.68 6.72 9.74
CA GLY A 102 8.15 7.30 8.47
C GLY A 102 7.58 8.71 8.23
N PRO A 103 8.11 9.45 7.24
CA PRO A 103 7.53 10.73 6.84
C PRO A 103 6.08 10.56 6.36
N VAL A 104 5.22 11.53 6.69
CA VAL A 104 3.77 11.48 6.39
C VAL A 104 3.39 12.60 5.44
N VAL A 105 2.54 12.30 4.46
CA VAL A 105 1.99 13.30 3.54
C VAL A 105 1.08 14.27 4.28
N THR A 106 1.20 15.57 3.98
CA THR A 106 0.42 16.62 4.66
C THR A 106 -1.07 16.56 4.30
N ASP A 107 -1.94 16.97 5.23
CA ASP A 107 -3.38 17.08 4.95
C ASP A 107 -3.70 18.12 3.87
N GLU A 108 -2.83 19.12 3.65
CA GLU A 108 -2.99 20.07 2.56
C GLU A 108 -2.80 19.41 1.18
N ASP A 109 -1.87 18.44 1.07
CA ASP A 109 -1.62 17.72 -0.18
C ASP A 109 -2.52 16.48 -0.36
N ALA A 110 -3.03 15.92 0.75
CA ALA A 110 -3.95 14.79 0.76
C ALA A 110 -5.08 15.00 1.81
N PRO A 111 -6.07 15.87 1.52
CA PRO A 111 -7.20 16.12 2.42
C PRO A 111 -8.06 14.85 2.61
N ASP A 112 -8.54 14.59 3.83
CA ASP A 112 -9.27 13.36 4.14
C ASP A 112 -10.55 13.20 3.32
N GLU A 113 -11.20 14.30 2.95
CA GLU A 113 -12.45 14.30 2.16
C GLU A 113 -12.24 13.82 0.72
N GLN A 114 -10.98 13.78 0.26
CA GLN A 114 -10.61 13.28 -1.07
C GLN A 114 -10.21 11.81 -1.05
N ALA A 115 -10.12 11.19 0.13
CA ALA A 115 -9.75 9.80 0.25
C ALA A 115 -10.88 8.89 -0.26
N VAL A 116 -10.51 7.86 -1.02
CA VAL A 116 -11.40 6.77 -1.44
C VAL A 116 -10.95 5.49 -0.74
N THR A 117 -11.89 4.83 -0.06
CA THR A 117 -11.63 3.54 0.60
C THR A 117 -11.89 2.40 -0.37
N LEU A 118 -10.92 1.52 -0.55
CA LEU A 118 -10.98 0.38 -1.46
C LEU A 118 -11.39 -0.89 -0.70
N GLU A 119 -12.69 -1.04 -0.47
CA GLU A 119 -13.24 -2.29 0.05
C GLU A 119 -13.14 -3.40 -1.01
N ALA A 120 -12.68 -4.57 -0.62
CA ALA A 120 -12.36 -5.64 -1.56
C ALA A 120 -12.67 -7.02 -0.98
N SER A 121 -13.19 -7.93 -1.80
CA SER A 121 -13.33 -9.34 -1.45
C SER A 121 -12.00 -10.09 -1.62
N ALA A 122 -11.84 -11.21 -0.92
CA ALA A 122 -10.71 -12.11 -1.11
C ALA A 122 -10.54 -12.50 -2.59
N GLY A 123 -9.30 -12.49 -3.08
CA GLY A 123 -8.94 -12.72 -4.49
C GLY A 123 -8.88 -11.45 -5.34
N THR A 124 -9.29 -10.29 -4.82
CA THR A 124 -9.16 -9.01 -5.53
C THR A 124 -7.70 -8.59 -5.63
N LEU A 125 -7.27 -8.11 -6.81
CA LEU A 125 -5.95 -7.54 -7.04
C LEU A 125 -6.06 -6.02 -7.12
N LEU A 126 -5.57 -5.32 -6.09
CA LEU A 126 -5.44 -3.87 -6.06
C LEU A 126 -4.10 -3.48 -6.71
N THR A 127 -4.08 -2.42 -7.52
CA THR A 127 -2.86 -1.97 -8.20
C THR A 127 -2.75 -0.45 -8.14
N TRP A 128 -1.56 0.07 -7.86
CA TRP A 128 -1.31 1.52 -7.82
C TRP A 128 0.14 1.86 -8.16
N ASP A 129 0.35 3.11 -8.60
CA ASP A 129 1.68 3.68 -8.80
C ASP A 129 2.32 4.02 -7.44
N ALA A 130 3.63 3.82 -7.31
CA ALA A 130 4.36 4.10 -6.07
C ALA A 130 4.25 5.57 -5.60
N ALA A 131 3.97 6.52 -6.49
CA ALA A 131 3.72 7.92 -6.13
C ALA A 131 2.27 8.17 -5.66
N LEU A 132 1.36 7.20 -5.77
CA LEU A 132 -0.01 7.34 -5.27
C LEU A 132 0.04 7.43 -3.74
N VAL A 133 -0.55 8.48 -3.21
CA VAL A 133 -0.70 8.65 -1.78
C VAL A 133 -1.74 7.65 -1.32
N HIS A 134 -1.36 6.88 -0.30
CA HIS A 134 -2.20 5.87 0.27
C HIS A 134 -1.96 5.73 1.78
N ALA A 135 -2.95 5.17 2.46
CA ALA A 135 -2.97 4.94 3.89
C ALA A 135 -3.79 3.68 4.19
N SER A 136 -3.72 3.17 5.41
CA SER A 136 -4.66 2.12 5.85
C SER A 136 -4.91 2.21 7.35
N GLY A 137 -6.18 2.21 7.74
CA GLY A 137 -6.57 2.20 9.14
C GLY A 137 -6.21 0.90 9.87
N PRO A 138 -6.32 0.86 11.22
CA PRO A 138 -6.14 -0.37 11.99
C PRO A 138 -7.19 -1.43 11.62
N ASN A 139 -6.92 -2.70 11.92
CA ASN A 139 -7.92 -3.75 11.75
C ASN A 139 -8.78 -3.83 13.02
N ARG A 140 -10.08 -3.55 12.88
CA ARG A 140 -11.05 -3.60 13.99
C ARG A 140 -11.99 -4.80 13.91
N THR A 141 -11.72 -5.74 13.01
CA THR A 141 -12.49 -6.98 12.88
C THR A 141 -11.96 -8.06 13.81
N ASP A 142 -12.69 -9.17 13.90
CA ASP A 142 -12.31 -10.38 14.65
C ASP A 142 -11.46 -11.37 13.83
N ARG A 143 -11.06 -10.99 12.61
CA ARG A 143 -10.23 -11.82 11.71
C ARG A 143 -8.99 -11.07 11.26
N PRO A 144 -7.89 -11.78 10.95
CA PRO A 144 -6.75 -11.15 10.34
C PRO A 144 -7.07 -10.67 8.93
N ARG A 145 -6.36 -9.63 8.50
CA ARG A 145 -6.38 -9.15 7.11
C ARG A 145 -4.99 -9.25 6.50
N ARG A 146 -4.86 -10.10 5.48
CA ARG A 146 -3.59 -10.37 4.81
C ARG A 146 -3.59 -9.89 3.36
N LEU A 147 -2.48 -9.30 2.95
CA LEU A 147 -2.23 -8.96 1.55
C LEU A 147 -0.90 -9.58 1.10
N LEU A 148 -0.87 -10.19 -0.08
CA LEU A 148 0.38 -10.42 -0.81
C LEU A 148 0.69 -9.17 -1.62
N VAL A 149 1.72 -8.44 -1.25
CA VAL A 149 2.14 -7.18 -1.90
C VAL A 149 3.37 -7.44 -2.75
N LEU A 150 3.30 -7.05 -4.01
CA LEU A 150 4.32 -7.28 -5.03
C LEU A 150 4.67 -5.94 -5.68
N GLY A 151 5.96 -5.60 -5.71
CA GLY A 151 6.48 -4.43 -6.43
C GLY A 151 7.03 -4.85 -7.79
N TYR A 152 6.52 -4.26 -8.86
CA TYR A 152 7.01 -4.48 -10.22
C TYR A 152 7.59 -3.20 -10.83
N THR A 153 8.68 -3.35 -11.59
CA THR A 153 9.27 -2.30 -12.40
C THR A 153 9.48 -2.77 -13.84
N ALA A 154 9.75 -1.86 -14.78
CA ALA A 154 10.06 -2.23 -16.16
C ALA A 154 11.44 -2.90 -16.24
N SER A 155 11.61 -3.87 -17.14
CA SER A 155 12.86 -4.62 -17.33
C SER A 155 14.08 -3.78 -17.75
N ASN A 156 13.87 -2.51 -18.09
CA ASN A 156 14.88 -1.58 -18.58
C ASN A 156 14.97 -0.30 -17.72
N ALA A 157 14.44 -0.34 -16.50
CA ALA A 157 14.54 0.76 -15.54
C ALA A 157 15.97 0.90 -14.99
#